data_AF-A0A2H3BE41-F1
#
_entry.id   AF-A0A2H3BE41-F1
#
_cell.length_a   1.000
_cell.length_b   1.000
_cell.length_c   1.000
_cell.angle_alpha   90.00
_cell.angle_beta   90.00
_cell.angle_gamma   90.00
#
_symmetry.space_group_name_H-M   'P 1'
#
loop_
_entity.id
_entity.type
_entity.pdbx_description
1 polymer ?
#
loop_
_entity_poly.entity_id
_entity_poly.type
_entity_poly.pdbx_seq_one_letter_code
_entity_poly.pdbx_strand_id
1 'polypeptide(L)'
;MSSTAGSTTSSSSTNPHKSDEHPIAAEFRKWQTLLSDATPPMTNDLFDRTVDKATRKQRKQAYLDAAEAATTDINRDFMKWCADHEEELAEWADACAYRGDEIDLMEPWN
;
A
#
# COMPACT_ATOMS: atom_id res chain seq x y z
N MET A 1 -28.91 22.72 -38.73
CA MET A 1 -28.98 21.75 -37.61
C MET A 1 -28.02 20.63 -37.93
N SER A 2 -26.95 20.52 -37.13
CA SER A 2 -26.30 19.25 -36.75
C SER A 2 -25.06 19.61 -35.93
N SER A 3 -25.02 19.04 -34.74
CA SER A 3 -24.32 19.49 -33.56
C SER A 3 -22.80 19.32 -33.61
N THR A 4 -22.08 20.34 -33.17
CA THR A 4 -20.67 20.24 -32.76
C THR A 4 -20.60 19.44 -31.47
N ALA A 5 -19.98 18.28 -31.52
CA ALA A 5 -19.61 17.49 -30.35
C ALA A 5 -18.43 18.18 -29.63
N GLY A 6 -18.70 18.80 -28.49
CA GLY A 6 -17.68 19.15 -27.52
C GLY A 6 -17.54 18.00 -26.52
N SER A 7 -16.64 17.06 -26.80
CA SER A 7 -16.18 16.10 -25.78
C SER A 7 -15.22 16.83 -24.85
N THR A 8 -15.71 17.19 -23.67
CA THR A 8 -14.88 17.61 -22.55
C THR A 8 -14.18 16.38 -21.97
N THR A 9 -13.00 16.04 -22.46
CA THR A 9 -12.10 15.15 -21.72
C THR A 9 -11.50 15.94 -20.57
N SER A 10 -12.16 15.86 -19.41
CA SER A 10 -11.51 16.10 -18.13
C SER A 10 -10.49 14.99 -17.90
N SER A 11 -9.31 15.13 -18.49
CA SER A 11 -8.16 14.29 -18.17
C SER A 11 -7.71 14.67 -16.75
N SER A 12 -8.31 14.03 -15.75
CA SER A 12 -7.72 13.95 -14.42
C SER A 12 -6.40 13.19 -14.60
N SER A 13 -5.32 13.95 -14.73
CA SER A 13 -3.96 13.45 -14.90
C SER A 13 -3.47 12.82 -13.60
N THR A 14 -4.00 11.64 -13.26
CA THR A 14 -3.24 10.69 -12.45
C THR A 14 -2.28 10.00 -13.41
N ASN A 15 -1.15 10.64 -13.71
CA ASN A 15 -0.05 9.92 -14.33
C ASN A 15 0.29 8.77 -13.38
N PRO A 16 0.22 7.49 -13.80
CA PRO A 16 0.82 6.44 -13.00
C PRO A 16 2.28 6.84 -12.80
N HIS A 17 2.74 6.87 -11.56
CA HIS A 17 4.17 7.04 -11.34
C HIS A 17 4.84 5.91 -12.11
N LYS A 18 5.86 6.19 -12.92
CA LYS A 18 6.62 5.14 -13.64
C LYS A 18 7.14 4.02 -12.70
N SER A 19 7.17 4.30 -11.39
CA SER A 19 7.37 3.34 -10.29
C SER A 19 6.32 2.21 -10.23
N ASP A 20 5.06 2.48 -10.60
CA ASP A 20 3.95 1.52 -10.62
C ASP A 20 4.00 0.60 -11.86
N GLU A 21 4.80 0.94 -12.88
CA GLU A 21 5.03 0.10 -14.07
C GLU A 21 6.17 -0.92 -13.88
N HIS A 22 6.97 -0.82 -12.82
CA HIS A 22 8.08 -1.76 -12.59
C HIS A 22 7.53 -3.15 -12.23
N PRO A 23 7.97 -4.25 -12.87
CA PRO A 23 7.49 -5.59 -12.58
C PRO A 23 7.56 -5.98 -11.10
N ILE A 24 8.66 -5.63 -10.41
CA ILE A 24 8.81 -5.89 -8.97
C ILE A 24 7.79 -5.12 -8.12
N ALA A 25 7.43 -3.90 -8.53
CA ALA A 25 6.46 -3.08 -7.82
C ALA A 25 5.05 -3.67 -7.97
N ALA A 26 4.70 -4.12 -9.16
CA ALA A 26 3.41 -4.76 -9.42
C ALA A 26 3.25 -6.05 -8.59
N GLU A 27 4.28 -6.91 -8.53
CA GLU A 27 4.27 -8.12 -7.71
C GLU A 27 4.25 -7.79 -6.21
N PHE A 28 5.02 -6.80 -5.76
CA PHE A 28 4.97 -6.32 -4.37
C PHE A 28 3.57 -5.83 -3.98
N ARG A 29 2.88 -5.08 -4.85
CA ARG A 29 1.50 -4.63 -4.63
C ARG A 29 0.50 -5.79 -4.56
N LYS A 30 0.69 -6.84 -5.35
CA LYS A 30 -0.13 -8.06 -5.26
C LYS A 30 0.04 -8.71 -3.89
N TRP A 31 1.27 -8.86 -3.40
CA TRP A 31 1.52 -9.39 -2.06
C TRP A 31 0.88 -8.54 -0.95
N GLN A 32 0.98 -7.21 -1.04
CA GLN A 32 0.29 -6.32 -0.11
C GLN A 32 -1.23 -6.50 -0.13
N THR A 33 -1.81 -6.70 -1.31
CA THR A 33 -3.24 -6.95 -1.47
C THR A 33 -3.63 -8.29 -0.84
N LEU A 34 -2.87 -9.37 -1.11
CA LEU A 34 -3.11 -10.69 -0.51
C LEU A 34 -3.02 -10.66 1.02
N LEU A 35 -2.04 -9.94 1.57
CA LEU A 35 -1.92 -9.75 3.03
C LEU A 35 -3.11 -8.98 3.60
N SER A 36 -3.57 -7.95 2.90
CA SER A 36 -4.72 -7.14 3.33
C SER A 36 -6.02 -7.95 3.27
N ASP A 37 -6.24 -8.71 2.20
CA ASP A 37 -7.42 -9.56 2.01
C ASP A 37 -7.47 -10.72 3.01
N ALA A 38 -6.30 -11.25 3.41
CA ALA A 38 -6.19 -12.29 4.42
C ALA A 38 -6.34 -11.75 5.85
N THR A 39 -6.11 -10.46 6.08
CA THR A 39 -6.27 -9.86 7.41
C THR A 39 -7.76 -9.74 7.75
N PRO A 40 -8.22 -10.27 8.89
CA PRO A 40 -9.60 -10.11 9.32
C PRO A 40 -10.01 -8.63 9.38
N PRO A 41 -11.25 -8.28 9.00
CA PRO A 41 -11.70 -6.90 9.04
C PRO A 41 -11.71 -6.39 10.48
N MET A 42 -11.24 -5.16 10.68
CA MET A 42 -11.29 -4.53 11.99
C MET A 42 -12.73 -4.15 12.32
N THR A 43 -13.30 -4.78 13.35
CA THR A 43 -14.69 -4.56 13.76
C THR A 43 -14.81 -3.42 14.77
N ASN A 44 -15.94 -2.68 14.73
CA ASN A 44 -16.17 -1.50 15.59
C ASN A 44 -16.18 -1.82 17.09
N ASP A 45 -16.46 -3.08 17.45
CA ASP A 45 -16.50 -3.56 18.82
C ASP A 45 -15.11 -3.68 19.48
N LEU A 46 -14.02 -3.69 18.69
CA LEU A 46 -12.64 -3.63 19.21
C LEU A 46 -12.35 -2.34 19.98
N PHE A 47 -12.93 -1.23 19.51
CA PHE A 47 -12.69 0.11 20.07
C PHE A 47 -13.84 0.60 20.93
N ASP A 48 -14.84 -0.25 21.15
CA ASP A 48 -16.01 0.07 21.96
C ASP A 48 -15.57 0.57 23.33
N ARG A 49 -15.90 1.84 23.60
CA ARG A 49 -15.54 2.52 24.84
C ARG A 49 -16.56 2.27 25.95
N THR A 50 -17.71 1.69 25.62
CA THR A 50 -18.79 1.38 26.56
C THR A 50 -18.46 0.17 27.42
N VAL A 51 -17.62 -0.74 26.92
CA VAL A 51 -17.08 -1.87 27.68
C VAL A 51 -15.85 -1.47 28.49
N ASP A 52 -15.60 -2.22 29.56
CA ASP A 52 -14.44 -2.00 30.42
C ASP A 52 -13.12 -2.28 29.70
N LYS A 53 -12.03 -1.81 30.32
CA LYS A 53 -10.68 -1.88 29.75
C LYS A 53 -10.18 -3.31 29.57
N ALA A 54 -10.58 -4.25 30.44
CA ALA A 54 -10.15 -5.64 30.35
C ALA A 54 -10.82 -6.32 29.15
N THR A 55 -12.13 -6.15 28.97
CA THR A 55 -12.85 -6.66 27.78
C THR A 55 -12.28 -6.07 26.49
N ARG A 56 -11.99 -4.76 26.45
CA ARG A 56 -11.38 -4.14 25.26
C ARG A 56 -10.00 -4.71 24.93
N LYS A 57 -9.16 -4.93 25.95
CA LYS A 57 -7.85 -5.59 25.77
C LYS A 57 -8.01 -7.00 25.23
N GLN A 58 -8.95 -7.77 25.78
CA GLN A 58 -9.20 -9.14 25.33
C GLN A 58 -9.67 -9.19 23.87
N ARG A 59 -10.61 -8.31 23.47
CA ARG A 59 -11.05 -8.20 22.08
C ARG A 59 -9.91 -7.83 21.13
N LYS A 60 -9.08 -6.85 21.53
CA LYS A 60 -7.90 -6.46 20.75
C LYS A 60 -6.93 -7.64 20.59
N GLN A 61 -6.67 -8.38 21.67
CA GLN A 61 -5.78 -9.54 21.60
C GLN A 61 -6.36 -10.63 20.70
N ALA A 62 -7.64 -10.98 20.85
CA ALA A 62 -8.30 -11.98 20.01
C ALA A 62 -8.25 -11.62 18.51
N TYR A 63 -8.40 -10.33 18.18
CA TYR A 63 -8.21 -9.84 16.81
C TYR A 63 -6.77 -9.99 16.32
N LEU A 64 -5.78 -9.64 17.15
CA LEU A 64 -4.37 -9.77 16.79
C LEU A 64 -4.00 -11.24 16.56
N ASP A 65 -4.44 -12.14 17.45
CA ASP A 65 -4.22 -13.58 17.32
C ASP A 65 -4.88 -14.13 16.04
N ALA A 66 -6.10 -13.68 15.74
CA ALA A 66 -6.81 -14.06 14.51
C ALA A 66 -6.11 -13.53 13.25
N ALA A 67 -5.61 -12.28 13.28
CA ALA A 67 -4.88 -11.68 12.17
C ALA A 67 -3.53 -12.36 11.95
N GLU A 68 -2.80 -12.67 13.02
CA GLU A 68 -1.56 -13.44 12.95
C GLU A 68 -1.83 -14.83 12.36
N ALA A 69 -2.81 -15.56 12.88
CA ALA A 69 -3.15 -16.89 12.38
C ALA A 69 -3.56 -16.88 10.91
N ALA A 70 -4.37 -15.91 10.48
CA ALA A 70 -4.84 -15.80 9.10
C ALA A 70 -3.73 -15.39 8.11
N THR A 71 -2.74 -14.62 8.57
CA THR A 71 -1.68 -14.10 7.70
C THR A 71 -0.36 -14.84 7.83
N THR A 72 -0.21 -15.79 8.77
CA THR A 72 1.07 -16.47 9.06
C THR A 72 1.73 -17.07 7.82
N ASP A 73 1.01 -17.90 7.08
CA ASP A 73 1.57 -18.57 5.90
C ASP A 73 1.88 -17.57 4.77
N ILE A 74 0.99 -16.61 4.53
CA ILE A 74 1.16 -15.59 3.50
C ILE A 74 2.33 -14.66 3.84
N ASN A 75 2.49 -14.28 5.11
CA ASN A 75 3.63 -13.48 5.57
C ASN A 75 4.94 -14.24 5.42
N ARG A 76 4.98 -15.55 5.74
CA ARG A 76 6.18 -16.37 5.52
C ARG A 76 6.56 -16.38 4.05
N ASP A 77 5.60 -16.62 3.17
CA ASP A 77 5.85 -16.74 1.74
C ASP A 77 6.22 -15.37 1.12
N PHE A 78 5.59 -14.28 1.58
CA PHE A 78 5.96 -12.91 1.24
C PHE A 78 7.38 -12.55 1.69
N MET A 79 7.74 -12.87 2.93
CA MET A 79 9.10 -12.61 3.46
C MET A 79 10.16 -13.40 2.69
N LYS A 80 9.85 -14.64 2.30
CA LYS A 80 10.72 -15.42 1.42
C LYS A 80 10.85 -14.76 0.05
N TRP A 81 9.74 -14.36 -0.57
CA TRP A 81 9.76 -13.67 -1.85
C TRP A 81 10.59 -12.37 -1.78
N CYS A 82 10.45 -11.59 -0.71
CA CYS A 82 11.27 -10.38 -0.49
C CYS A 82 12.77 -10.69 -0.40
N ALA A 83 13.15 -11.77 0.28
CA ALA A 83 14.55 -12.19 0.36
C ALA A 83 15.08 -12.69 -0.98
N ASP A 84 14.26 -13.43 -1.74
CA ASP A 84 14.62 -13.94 -3.07
C ASP A 84 14.78 -12.80 -4.10
N HIS A 85 14.19 -11.62 -3.86
CA HIS A 85 14.22 -10.44 -4.75
C HIS A 85 14.84 -9.20 -4.09
N GLU A 86 15.71 -9.37 -3.09
CA GLU A 86 16.28 -8.27 -2.30
C GLU A 86 17.01 -7.24 -3.17
N GLU A 87 17.81 -7.69 -4.13
CA GLU A 87 18.57 -6.83 -5.04
C GLU A 87 17.64 -6.02 -5.96
N GLU A 88 16.64 -6.66 -6.57
CA GLU A 88 15.65 -5.99 -7.44
C GLU A 88 14.79 -4.99 -6.66
N LEU A 89 14.44 -5.32 -5.41
CA LEU A 89 13.72 -4.41 -4.52
C LEU A 89 14.58 -3.21 -4.11
N ALA A 90 15.88 -3.43 -3.85
CA ALA A 90 16.83 -2.37 -3.53
C ALA A 90 17.05 -1.43 -4.74
N GLU A 91 17.23 -1.97 -5.93
CA GLU A 91 17.36 -1.19 -7.17
C GLU A 91 16.09 -0.39 -7.47
N TRP A 92 14.91 -1.01 -7.30
CA TRP A 92 13.64 -0.30 -7.46
C TRP A 92 13.45 0.79 -6.40
N ALA A 93 13.82 0.52 -5.13
CA ALA A 93 13.74 1.49 -4.05
C ALA A 93 14.68 2.67 -4.29
N ASP A 94 15.92 2.43 -4.74
CA ASP A 94 16.89 3.45 -5.11
C ASP A 94 16.40 4.27 -6.31
N ALA A 95 15.88 3.61 -7.35
CA ALA A 95 15.26 4.29 -8.50
C ALA A 95 14.02 5.11 -8.13
N CYS A 96 13.28 4.73 -7.09
CA CYS A 96 12.17 5.52 -6.55
C CYS A 96 12.67 6.68 -5.67
N ALA A 97 13.71 6.46 -4.86
CA ALA A 97 14.33 7.48 -4.01
C ALA A 97 15.00 8.58 -4.85
N TYR A 98 15.68 8.21 -5.94
CA TYR A 98 16.28 9.15 -6.89
C TYR A 98 15.24 10.00 -7.64
N ARG A 99 13.97 9.57 -7.68
CA ARG A 99 12.85 10.37 -8.18
C ARG A 99 12.17 11.25 -7.12
N GLY A 100 12.70 11.26 -5.89
CA GLY A 100 12.24 12.11 -4.80
C GLY A 100 12.79 13.54 -4.84
N ASP A 101 13.88 13.80 -5.58
CA ASP A 101 14.56 15.10 -5.61
C ASP A 101 14.91 15.57 -7.04
N GLU A 102 13.88 15.75 -7.88
CA GLU A 102 13.79 17.00 -8.66
C GLU A 102 12.73 17.89 -7.99
N ILE A 103 12.88 18.04 -6.67
CA ILE A 103 12.35 19.18 -5.93
C ILE A 103 13.34 20.31 -6.18
N ASP A 104 12.83 21.41 -6.74
CA ASP A 104 13.49 22.70 -6.94
C ASP A 104 14.56 23.01 -5.87
N LEU A 105 15.81 22.65 -6.13
CA LEU A 105 16.95 23.18 -5.39
C LEU A 105 17.61 24.26 -6.23
N MET A 106 17.02 25.45 -6.09
CA MET A 106 17.73 26.72 -5.96
C MET A 106 18.23 27.38 -7.26
N GLU A 107 17.34 28.07 -7.97
CA GLU A 107 17.74 29.33 -8.63
C GLU A 107 17.55 30.50 -7.65
N PRO A 108 18.63 31.15 -7.18
CA PRO A 108 18.52 32.37 -6.40
C PRO A 108 18.23 33.54 -7.34
N TRP A 109 16.97 33.94 -7.42
CA TRP A 109 16.60 35.20 -8.06
C TRP A 109 16.92 36.35 -7.08
N ASN A 110 18.03 37.03 -7.37
CA ASN A 110 18.37 38.36 -6.87
C ASN A 110 18.04 39.39 -7.97
#